data_AF-A0A378VX33-F1
#
_entry.id   AF-A0A378VX33-F1
#
_cell.length_a   1.000
_cell.length_b   1.000
_cell.length_c   1.000
_cell.angle_alpha   90.00
_cell.angle_beta   90.00
_cell.angle_gamma   90.00
#
_symmetry.space_group_name_H-M   'P 1'
#
loop_
_entity.id
_entity.type
_entity.pdbx_description
1 polymer ?
#
loop_
_entity_poly.entity_id
_entity_poly.type
_entity_poly.pdbx_seq_one_letter_code
_entity_poly.pdbx_strand_id
1 'polypeptide(L)'
;MVVDEGHEYKNYGTAQGQAMGVLARCCNKILCLTGTLMGGYAEDLFFLLWRLWPQMMIEDGFSYNKGNTLGSASMAFMRKHGVLKDIVRHLGTEYSNGAFSSSKAERNSVRTAKAPGFSPLGIMRYVLPITVFLKLRDLGEGVLPGYKEVFRPVEMTEDQQAVYKIWRVF
;
A
#
# COMPACT_ATOMS: atom_id res chain seq x y z
N MET A 1 12.99 -18.43 10.36
CA MET A 1 11.96 -17.56 10.96
C MET A 1 10.63 -17.81 10.29
N VAL A 2 9.55 -17.88 11.06
CA VAL A 2 8.18 -17.88 10.55
C VAL A 2 7.51 -16.61 11.05
N VAL A 3 6.86 -15.88 10.16
CA VAL A 3 6.16 -14.62 10.47
C VAL A 3 4.70 -14.82 10.13
N ASP A 4 3.84 -14.74 11.14
CA ASP A 4 2.40 -14.73 10.96
C ASP A 4 1.90 -13.31 10.67
N GLU A 5 0.81 -13.22 9.92
CA GLU A 5 0.27 -11.99 9.33
C GLU A 5 1.33 -11.03 8.78
N GLY A 6 2.17 -11.54 7.88
CA GLY A 6 3.32 -10.81 7.32
C GLY A 6 2.96 -9.43 6.71
N HIS A 7 1.72 -9.22 6.30
CA HIS A 7 1.26 -7.93 5.78
C HIS A 7 1.26 -6.80 6.82
N GLU A 8 1.23 -7.09 8.13
CA GLU A 8 1.30 -6.06 9.19
C GLU A 8 2.66 -5.32 9.21
N TYR A 9 3.69 -5.91 8.61
CA TYR A 9 5.05 -5.38 8.59
C TYR A 9 5.37 -4.54 7.34
N LYS A 10 4.38 -4.34 6.47
CA LYS A 10 4.52 -3.63 5.19
C LYS A 10 4.85 -2.14 5.32
N ASN A 11 4.45 -1.50 6.41
CA ASN A 11 4.55 -0.04 6.51
C ASN A 11 6.01 0.45 6.67
N TYR A 12 6.31 1.62 6.11
CA TYR A 12 7.62 2.26 6.28
C TYR A 12 7.80 2.80 7.69
N GLY A 13 9.01 2.69 8.24
CA GLY A 13 9.38 3.36 9.49
C GLY A 13 8.71 2.82 10.77
N THR A 14 7.90 1.76 10.69
CA THR A 14 7.30 1.16 11.89
C THR A 14 8.33 0.37 12.69
N ALA A 15 8.26 0.45 14.02
CA ALA A 15 9.14 -0.30 14.92
C ALA A 15 9.05 -1.81 14.67
N GLN A 16 7.83 -2.35 14.51
CA GLN A 16 7.61 -3.75 14.20
C GLN A 16 8.26 -4.19 12.88
N GLY A 17 8.13 -3.37 11.83
CA GLY A 17 8.75 -3.67 10.54
C GLY A 17 10.29 -3.63 10.61
N GLN A 18 10.87 -2.69 11.37
CA GLN A 18 12.32 -2.67 11.57
C GLN A 18 12.80 -3.90 12.35
N ALA A 19 12.10 -4.27 13.42
CA ALA A 19 12.41 -5.47 14.20
C ALA A 19 12.36 -6.75 13.34
N MET A 20 11.31 -6.93 12.53
CA MET A 20 11.22 -8.04 11.57
C MET A 20 12.41 -8.05 10.61
N GLY A 21 12.82 -6.89 10.07
CA GLY A 21 13.97 -6.80 9.17
C GLY A 21 15.29 -7.21 9.83
N VAL A 22 15.50 -6.87 11.11
CA VAL A 22 16.66 -7.31 11.88
C VAL A 22 16.63 -8.82 12.08
N LEU A 23 15.51 -9.37 12.54
CA LEU A 23 15.35 -10.81 12.75
C LEU A 23 15.50 -11.61 11.45
N ALA A 24 14.96 -11.11 10.34
CA ALA A 24 15.11 -11.66 9.00
C ALA A 24 16.58 -11.83 8.63
N ARG A 25 17.42 -10.83 8.92
CA ARG A 25 18.85 -10.85 8.59
C ARG A 25 19.66 -11.85 9.43
N CYS A 26 19.16 -12.22 10.61
CA CYS A 26 19.76 -13.25 11.45
C CYS A 26 19.32 -14.68 11.07
N CYS A 27 18.44 -14.84 10.07
CA CYS A 27 17.86 -16.12 9.70
C CYS A 27 18.23 -16.52 8.26
N ASN A 28 18.59 -17.78 8.05
CA ASN A 28 18.88 -18.30 6.71
C ASN A 28 17.63 -18.51 5.85
N LYS A 29 16.49 -18.77 6.49
CA LYS A 29 15.19 -19.03 5.83
C LYS A 29 14.08 -18.30 6.55
N ILE A 30 13.19 -17.70 5.77
CA ILE A 30 12.07 -16.90 6.28
C ILE A 30 10.81 -17.35 5.54
N LEU A 31 9.74 -17.60 6.28
CA LEU A 31 8.43 -17.90 5.74
C LEU A 31 7.43 -16.89 6.29
N CYS A 32 6.73 -16.17 5.41
CA CYS A 32 5.63 -15.28 5.79
C CYS A 32 4.29 -15.95 5.48
N LEU A 33 3.41 -15.95 6.46
CA LEU A 33 2.04 -16.42 6.36
C LEU A 33 1.12 -15.21 6.39
N THR A 34 0.13 -15.17 5.51
CA THR A 34 -0.94 -14.16 5.57
C THR A 34 -2.12 -14.55 4.68
N GLY A 35 -3.33 -14.16 5.10
CA GLY A 35 -4.52 -14.25 4.27
C GLY A 35 -4.60 -13.18 3.17
N THR A 36 -3.91 -12.05 3.33
CA THR A 36 -3.91 -10.95 2.34
C THR A 36 -2.51 -10.39 2.15
N LEU A 37 -2.02 -10.36 0.92
CA LEU A 37 -0.63 -9.96 0.65
C LEU A 37 -0.41 -8.44 0.77
N MET A 38 -1.35 -7.63 0.30
CA MET A 38 -1.22 -6.17 0.23
C MET A 38 -2.57 -5.47 0.39
N GLY A 39 -2.56 -4.22 0.86
CA GLY A 39 -3.74 -3.35 0.94
C GLY A 39 -4.12 -2.71 -0.40
N GLY A 40 -3.67 -3.29 -1.51
CA GLY A 40 -3.91 -2.82 -2.87
C GLY A 40 -2.85 -1.88 -3.44
N TYR A 41 -1.91 -1.36 -2.65
CA TYR A 41 -0.85 -0.47 -3.14
C TYR A 41 0.47 -1.21 -3.35
N ALA A 42 1.21 -0.92 -4.43
CA ALA A 42 2.50 -1.57 -4.68
C ALA A 42 3.57 -1.25 -3.61
N GLU A 43 3.48 -0.09 -2.97
CA GLU A 43 4.39 0.33 -1.91
C GLU A 43 4.33 -0.61 -0.69
N ASP A 44 3.15 -1.14 -0.37
CA ASP A 44 2.99 -2.13 0.69
C ASP A 44 3.93 -3.33 0.46
N LEU A 45 3.99 -3.80 -0.79
CA LEU A 45 4.83 -4.92 -1.14
C LEU A 45 6.32 -4.54 -1.14
N PHE A 46 6.67 -3.33 -1.60
CA PHE A 46 8.07 -2.87 -1.68
C PHE A 46 8.80 -3.04 -0.34
N PHE A 47 8.20 -2.55 0.73
CA PHE A 47 8.80 -2.53 2.06
C PHE A 47 8.82 -3.90 2.72
N LEU A 48 7.85 -4.77 2.41
CA LEU A 48 7.87 -6.16 2.85
C LEU A 48 8.99 -6.94 2.12
N LEU A 49 9.10 -6.79 0.80
CA LEU A 49 10.16 -7.39 -0.02
C LEU A 49 11.54 -6.92 0.40
N TRP A 50 11.70 -5.63 0.70
CA TRP A 50 12.98 -5.09 1.17
C TRP A 50 13.47 -5.77 2.45
N ARG A 51 12.56 -6.13 3.35
CA ARG A 51 12.89 -6.79 4.62
C ARG A 51 13.20 -8.27 4.43
N LEU A 52 12.48 -8.92 3.51
CA LEU A 52 12.60 -10.36 3.26
C LEU A 52 13.78 -10.70 2.34
N TRP A 53 13.97 -9.92 1.28
CA TRP A 53 14.98 -10.17 0.26
C TRP A 53 15.52 -8.87 -0.35
N PRO A 54 16.27 -8.07 0.43
CA PRO A 54 16.80 -6.77 -0.02
C PRO A 54 17.72 -6.89 -1.24
N GLN A 55 18.46 -8.00 -1.35
CA GLN A 55 19.41 -8.23 -2.43
C GLN A 55 18.75 -8.16 -3.82
N MET A 56 17.60 -8.81 -3.99
CA MET A 56 16.84 -8.81 -5.23
C MET A 56 16.31 -7.41 -5.59
N MET A 57 15.95 -6.61 -4.58
CA MET A 57 15.53 -5.22 -4.78
C MET A 57 16.70 -4.33 -5.24
N ILE A 58 17.89 -4.53 -4.67
CA ILE A 58 19.11 -3.80 -5.02
C ILE A 58 19.54 -4.13 -6.46
N GLU A 59 19.51 -5.40 -6.85
CA GLU A 59 19.81 -5.86 -8.21
C GLU A 59 18.90 -5.23 -9.26
N ASP A 60 17.63 -5.00 -8.91
CA ASP A 60 16.65 -4.33 -9.78
C ASP A 60 16.73 -2.79 -9.74
N GLY A 61 17.74 -2.23 -9.05
CA GLY A 61 18.04 -0.80 -9.00
C GLY A 61 17.31 -0.01 -7.91
N PHE A 62 16.69 -0.70 -6.95
CA PHE A 62 16.05 -0.07 -5.80
C PHE A 62 17.00 -0.09 -4.60
N SER A 63 17.52 1.06 -4.17
CA SER A 63 18.48 1.13 -3.07
C SER A 63 18.26 2.35 -2.18
N TYR A 64 18.96 2.38 -1.04
CA TYR A 64 19.06 3.58 -0.23
C TYR A 64 19.59 4.77 -1.05
N ASN A 65 19.04 5.95 -0.78
CA ASN A 65 19.58 7.20 -1.31
C ASN A 65 20.71 7.77 -0.45
N LYS A 66 21.26 8.91 -0.86
CA LYS A 66 22.32 9.64 -0.12
C LYS A 66 21.92 10.00 1.32
N GLY A 67 20.63 10.16 1.60
CA GLY A 67 20.10 10.42 2.94
C GLY A 67 19.81 9.16 3.75
N ASN A 68 20.28 7.99 3.30
CA ASN A 68 20.05 6.69 3.93
C ASN A 68 18.56 6.35 4.14
N THR A 69 17.69 6.77 3.22
CA THR A 69 16.28 6.41 3.21
C THR A 69 15.88 5.66 1.95
N LEU A 70 14.78 4.91 2.02
CA LEU A 70 14.21 4.14 0.90
C LEU A 70 13.08 4.87 0.19
N GLY A 71 12.77 6.12 0.57
CA GLY A 71 11.63 6.85 0.00
C GLY A 71 11.72 7.02 -1.52
N SER A 72 12.91 7.31 -2.05
CA SER A 72 13.12 7.41 -3.51
C SER A 72 12.98 6.06 -4.21
N ALA A 73 13.45 4.98 -3.58
CA ALA A 73 13.35 3.62 -4.10
C ALA A 73 11.91 3.10 -4.10
N SER A 74 11.17 3.31 -3.02
CA SER A 74 9.72 3.05 -2.96
C SER A 74 8.98 3.82 -4.06
N MET A 75 9.32 5.10 -4.28
CA MET A 75 8.71 5.88 -5.36
C MET A 75 9.10 5.44 -6.76
N ALA A 76 10.34 4.99 -6.97
CA ALA A 76 10.74 4.37 -8.22
C ALA A 76 9.98 3.04 -8.46
N PHE A 77 9.83 2.22 -7.42
CA PHE A 77 9.08 0.97 -7.48
C PHE A 77 7.60 1.22 -7.78
N MET A 78 6.98 2.21 -7.13
CA MET A 78 5.62 2.64 -7.42
C MET A 78 5.45 3.16 -8.86
N ARG A 79 6.42 3.92 -9.38
CA ARG A 79 6.38 4.37 -10.79
C ARG A 79 6.46 3.20 -11.78
N LYS A 80 7.28 2.19 -11.46
CA LYS A 80 7.54 1.05 -12.36
C LYS A 80 6.45 -0.01 -12.27
N HIS A 81 5.91 -0.24 -11.08
CA HIS A 81 5.05 -1.38 -10.80
C HIS A 81 3.73 -1.03 -10.12
N GLY A 82 3.55 0.18 -9.61
CA GLY A 82 2.29 0.63 -8.99
C GLY A 82 1.46 1.51 -9.90
N VAL A 83 0.44 2.14 -9.31
CA VAL A 83 -0.40 3.13 -9.97
C VAL A 83 -0.22 4.48 -9.28
N LEU A 84 0.11 5.50 -10.07
CA LEU A 84 0.18 6.88 -9.63
C LEU A 84 -0.89 7.68 -10.38
N LYS A 85 -1.62 8.50 -9.64
CA LYS A 85 -2.64 9.40 -10.15
C LYS A 85 -2.16 10.83 -9.99
N ASP A 86 -2.01 11.55 -11.08
CA ASP A 86 -1.77 12.99 -11.02
C ASP A 86 -3.08 13.73 -10.87
N ILE A 87 -3.16 14.55 -9.83
CA ILE A 87 -4.28 15.41 -9.52
C ILE A 87 -3.85 16.83 -9.92
N VAL A 88 -4.35 17.28 -11.06
CA VAL A 88 -4.12 18.64 -11.55
C VAL A 88 -5.22 19.54 -10.97
N ARG A 89 -4.83 20.55 -10.21
CA ARG A 89 -5.71 21.62 -9.75
C ARG A 89 -5.42 22.86 -10.58
N HIS A 90 -6.45 23.36 -11.25
CA HIS A 90 -6.43 24.64 -11.93
C HIS A 90 -6.74 25.72 -10.87
N LEU A 91 -5.76 26.53 -10.48
CA LEU A 91 -5.97 27.62 -9.51
C LEU A 91 -6.57 28.88 -10.15
N GLY A 92 -6.89 28.84 -11.45
CA GLY A 92 -7.45 29.95 -12.20
C GLY A 92 -6.42 31.02 -12.58
N THR A 93 -6.89 32.04 -13.30
CA THR A 93 -6.15 33.28 -13.60
C THR A 93 -6.47 34.32 -12.54
N GLU A 94 -5.50 34.69 -11.70
CA GLU A 94 -5.63 35.86 -10.83
C GLU A 94 -5.69 37.13 -11.70
N TYR A 95 -6.89 37.59 -12.04
CA TYR A 95 -7.12 39.01 -12.31
C TYR A 95 -7.38 39.69 -10.96
N SER A 96 -6.30 39.97 -10.23
CA SER A 96 -6.32 40.98 -9.18
C SER A 96 -6.11 42.35 -9.83
N ASN A 97 -6.99 43.29 -9.49
CA ASN A 97 -6.89 44.70 -9.83
C ASN A 97 -5.47 45.25 -9.63
N GLY A 98 -4.72 45.43 -10.73
CA GLY A 98 -3.68 46.45 -10.81
C GLY A 98 -2.22 46.02 -10.69
N ALA A 99 -1.82 44.80 -11.09
CA ALA A 99 -0.40 44.45 -11.19
C ALA A 99 -0.02 43.94 -12.60
N PHE A 100 1.12 44.44 -13.06
CA PHE A 100 1.68 44.39 -14.41
C PHE A 100 1.62 43.03 -15.13
N SER A 101 1.29 43.12 -16.42
CA SER A 101 1.38 42.06 -17.43
C SER A 101 2.79 41.46 -17.52
N SER A 102 2.90 40.16 -17.24
CA SER A 102 3.81 39.27 -17.95
C SER A 102 3.22 37.86 -17.96
N SER A 103 2.84 37.41 -19.16
CA SER A 103 2.39 36.07 -19.53
C SER A 103 1.05 35.58 -18.99
N LYS A 104 0.25 35.08 -19.94
CA LYS A 104 -1.04 34.37 -19.79
C LYS A 104 -0.82 32.99 -19.13
N ALA A 105 -0.11 32.95 -18.01
CA ALA A 105 0.31 31.72 -17.36
C ALA A 105 -0.79 31.22 -16.41
N GLU A 106 -1.50 30.19 -16.85
CA GLU A 106 -2.45 29.45 -16.02
C GLU A 106 -1.68 28.76 -14.88
N ARG A 107 -1.93 29.15 -13.62
CA ARG A 107 -1.31 28.52 -12.46
C ARG A 107 -1.95 27.16 -12.22
N ASN A 108 -1.27 26.11 -12.67
CA ASN A 108 -1.66 24.73 -12.39
C ASN A 108 -0.79 24.14 -11.25
N SER A 109 -1.43 23.54 -10.26
CA SER A 109 -0.76 22.76 -9.22
C SER A 109 -0.98 21.28 -9.52
N VAL A 110 0.11 20.53 -9.73
CA VAL A 110 0.05 19.07 -9.93
C VAL A 110 0.46 18.39 -8.63
N ARG A 111 -0.41 17.51 -8.12
CA ARG A 111 -0.11 16.63 -6.99
C ARG A 111 -0.25 15.17 -7.42
N THR A 112 0.83 14.41 -7.31
CA THR A 112 0.78 12.96 -7.50
C THR A 112 0.27 12.26 -6.24
N ALA A 113 -0.71 11.38 -6.39
CA ALA A 113 -1.27 10.52 -5.35
C ALA A 113 -1.08 9.05 -5.73
N LYS A 114 -0.90 8.17 -4.74
CA LYS A 114 -0.81 6.72 -4.94
C LYS A 114 -2.23 6.16 -5.08
N ALA A 115 -2.42 5.24 -6.02
CA ALA A 115 -3.69 4.56 -6.23
C ALA A 115 -3.50 3.04 -6.11
N PRO A 116 -4.57 2.28 -5.82
CA PRO A 116 -4.52 0.83 -5.80
C PRO A 116 -4.16 0.27 -7.18
N GLY A 117 -3.26 -0.72 -7.19
CA GLY A 117 -2.86 -1.47 -8.36
C GLY A 117 -1.41 -1.92 -8.28
N PHE A 118 -1.16 -3.09 -8.86
CA PHE A 118 0.18 -3.65 -9.02
C PHE A 118 0.30 -4.28 -10.42
N SER A 119 1.35 -3.90 -11.14
CA SER A 119 1.56 -4.31 -12.53
C SER A 119 1.74 -5.83 -12.66
N PRO A 120 1.25 -6.46 -13.73
CA PRO A 120 1.51 -7.88 -14.00
C PRO A 120 3.01 -8.23 -14.03
N LEU A 121 3.85 -7.34 -14.58
CA LEU A 121 5.31 -7.50 -14.57
C LEU A 121 5.88 -7.53 -13.15
N GLY A 122 5.35 -6.70 -12.25
CA GLY A 122 5.71 -6.72 -10.84
C GLY A 122 5.31 -8.03 -10.16
N ILE A 123 4.11 -8.54 -10.46
CA ILE A 123 3.64 -9.84 -9.95
C ILE A 123 4.58 -10.96 -10.38
N MET A 124 4.93 -11.00 -11.67
CA MET A 124 5.82 -12.01 -12.24
C MET A 124 7.24 -11.96 -11.64
N ARG A 125 7.78 -10.75 -11.41
CA ARG A 125 9.13 -10.58 -10.87
C ARG A 125 9.21 -10.82 -9.37
N TYR A 126 8.25 -10.34 -8.59
CA TYR A 126 8.38 -10.21 -7.14
C TYR A 126 7.49 -11.14 -6.32
N VAL A 127 6.40 -11.66 -6.90
CA VAL A 127 5.40 -12.42 -6.12
C VAL A 127 5.43 -13.88 -6.49
N LEU A 128 5.22 -14.21 -7.76
CA LEU A 128 5.14 -15.60 -8.24
C LEU A 128 6.37 -16.45 -7.89
N PRO A 129 7.61 -15.94 -7.93
CA PRO A 129 8.79 -16.79 -7.67
C PRO A 129 8.95 -17.21 -6.20
N ILE A 130 8.29 -16.50 -5.28
CA ILE A 130 8.54 -16.64 -3.82
C ILE A 130 7.27 -16.90 -3.01
N THR A 131 6.12 -17.07 -3.67
CA THR A 131 4.82 -17.19 -3.01
C THR A 131 4.10 -18.45 -3.48
N VAL A 132 3.58 -19.21 -2.52
CA VAL A 132 2.63 -20.29 -2.78
C VAL A 132 1.23 -19.77 -2.47
N PHE A 133 0.33 -19.87 -3.44
CA PHE A 133 -1.08 -19.49 -3.26
C PHE A 133 -1.91 -20.74 -2.98
N LEU A 134 -2.52 -20.78 -1.80
CA LEU A 134 -3.50 -21.79 -1.43
C LEU A 134 -4.89 -21.16 -1.41
N LYS A 135 -5.83 -21.73 -2.14
CA LYS A 135 -7.25 -21.34 -2.10
C LYS A 135 -8.06 -22.43 -1.44
N LEU A 136 -9.16 -22.06 -0.76
CA LEU A 136 -10.06 -23.03 -0.14
C LEU A 136 -10.62 -24.04 -1.15
N ARG A 137 -10.84 -23.64 -2.40
CA ARG A 137 -11.28 -24.55 -3.48
C ARG A 137 -10.25 -25.65 -3.79
N ASP A 138 -8.98 -25.44 -3.46
CA ASP A 138 -7.90 -26.39 -3.69
C ASP A 138 -7.91 -27.53 -2.65
N LEU A 139 -8.71 -27.43 -1.56
CA LEU A 139 -8.92 -28.52 -0.59
C LEU A 139 -9.76 -29.68 -1.17
N GLY A 140 -10.52 -29.46 -2.25
CA GLY A 140 -11.46 -30.42 -2.82
C GLY A 140 -12.92 -30.20 -2.40
N GLU A 141 -13.85 -30.74 -3.20
CA GLU A 141 -15.29 -30.64 -2.94
C GLU A 141 -15.70 -31.47 -1.71
N GLY A 142 -16.64 -30.95 -0.92
CA GLY A 142 -17.20 -31.67 0.24
C GLY A 142 -16.31 -31.72 1.49
N VAL A 143 -15.13 -31.09 1.48
CA VAL A 143 -14.24 -31.06 2.65
C VAL A 143 -14.73 -30.09 3.73
N LEU A 144 -15.29 -28.95 3.32
CA LEU A 144 -15.80 -27.92 4.22
C LEU A 144 -17.33 -27.92 4.24
N PRO A 145 -17.97 -27.63 5.39
CA PRO A 145 -19.41 -27.43 5.46
C PRO A 145 -19.83 -26.22 4.62
N GLY A 146 -21.11 -26.16 4.24
CA GLY A 146 -21.66 -25.03 3.49
C GLY A 146 -21.49 -23.70 4.23
N TYR A 147 -21.07 -22.66 3.51
CA TYR A 147 -20.95 -21.30 4.02
C TYR A 147 -22.25 -20.52 3.80
N LYS A 148 -22.79 -19.90 4.86
CA LYS A 148 -23.96 -19.01 4.78
C LYS A 148 -23.65 -17.71 5.50
N GLU A 149 -23.63 -16.61 4.75
CA GLU A 149 -23.52 -15.26 5.29
C GLU A 149 -24.93 -14.71 5.55
N VAL A 150 -25.16 -14.16 6.75
CA VAL A 150 -26.45 -13.55 7.12
C VAL A 150 -26.18 -12.15 7.64
N PHE A 151 -26.55 -11.16 6.83
CA PHE A 151 -26.56 -9.77 7.27
C PHE A 151 -27.76 -9.53 8.20
N ARG A 152 -27.52 -9.00 9.40
CA ARG A 152 -28.56 -8.58 10.33
C ARG A 152 -28.36 -7.11 10.66
N PRO A 153 -29.20 -6.20 10.12
CA PRO A 153 -29.12 -4.79 10.51
C PRO A 153 -29.51 -4.66 11.99
N VAL A 154 -28.78 -3.80 12.70
CA VAL A 154 -29.07 -3.43 14.08
C VAL A 154 -29.40 -1.95 14.07
N GLU A 155 -30.62 -1.61 14.45
CA GLU A 155 -31.04 -0.22 14.58
C GLU A 155 -30.27 0.46 15.72
N MET A 156 -29.93 1.73 15.54
CA MET A 156 -29.34 2.53 16.62
C MET A 156 -30.33 2.67 17.76
N THR A 157 -29.86 2.63 19.00
CA THR A 157 -30.67 3.01 20.16
C THR A 157 -30.95 4.53 20.14
N GLU A 158 -31.93 4.99 20.92
CA GLU A 158 -32.27 6.41 21.02
C GLU A 158 -31.05 7.26 21.43
N ASP A 159 -30.27 6.79 22.42
CA ASP A 159 -29.04 7.45 22.87
C ASP A 159 -27.97 7.51 21.76
N GLN A 160 -27.74 6.40 21.06
CA GLN A 160 -26.80 6.35 19.93
C GLN A 160 -27.24 7.29 18.81
N GLN A 161 -28.54 7.35 18.52
CA GLN A 161 -29.09 8.21 17.49
C GLN A 161 -28.99 9.70 17.87
N ALA A 162 -29.21 10.04 19.15
CA ALA A 162 -29.06 11.40 19.66
C ALA A 162 -27.61 11.88 19.53
N VAL A 163 -26.64 11.06 19.95
CA VAL A 163 -25.21 11.38 19.77
C VAL A 163 -24.85 11.46 18.29
N TYR A 164 -25.26 10.49 17.48
CA TYR A 164 -24.97 10.47 16.04
C TYR A 164 -25.47 11.73 15.33
N LYS A 165 -26.66 12.23 15.68
CA LYS A 165 -27.22 13.48 15.13
C LYS A 165 -26.39 14.71 15.52
N ILE A 166 -25.86 14.78 16.74
CA ILE A 166 -25.00 15.89 17.19
C ILE A 166 -23.68 15.91 16.41
N TRP A 167 -23.06 14.75 16.19
CA TRP A 167 -21.77 14.64 15.51
C TRP A 167 -21.82 14.82 13.99
N ARG A 168 -23.00 14.70 13.37
CA ARG A 168 -23.18 14.84 11.91
C ARG A 168 -23.26 16.29 11.43
N VAL A 169 -23.35 17.26 12.35
CA VAL A 169 -23.53 18.70 12.05
C VAL A 169 -22.20 19.48 12.07
N PHE A 170 -21.10 18.82 12.43
CA PHE A 170 -19.72 19.33 12.26
C PHE A 170 -19.04 18.69 11.05
#